data_AF-A0A231H7W1-F1
#
_entry.id   AF-A0A231H7W1-F1
#
_cell.length_a   1.000
_cell.length_b   1.000
_cell.length_c   1.000
_cell.angle_alpha   90.00
_cell.angle_beta   90.00
_cell.angle_gamma   90.00
#
_symmetry.space_group_name_H-M   'P 1'
#
loop_
_entity.id
_entity.type
_entity.pdbx_description
1 polymer ?
#
loop_
_entity_poly.entity_id
_entity_poly.type
_entity_poly.pdbx_seq_one_letter_code
_entity_poly.pdbx_strand_id
1 'polypeptide(L)'
;MTDTANSGHFRTAVGPSSAWWRVAGRERVEITHLTDREKAVNTESFVNFRVTRYSCHGVVFIDTPSLAQAHSLLPQYHALWCAVSEEFRRRPTRR
;
A
#
# COMPACT_ATOMS: atom_id res chain seq x y z
N MET A 1 -24.66 -2.34 17.16
CA MET A 1 -23.49 -1.49 17.43
C MET A 1 -22.29 -2.30 16.96
N THR A 2 -21.83 -2.06 15.73
CA THR A 2 -20.84 -2.90 15.06
C THR A 2 -19.49 -2.65 15.72
N ASP A 3 -18.92 -3.71 16.28
CA ASP A 3 -17.57 -3.74 16.82
C ASP A 3 -16.60 -3.55 15.64
N THR A 4 -16.29 -2.30 15.33
CA THR A 4 -15.28 -1.91 14.35
C THR A 4 -13.92 -2.17 14.97
N ALA A 5 -13.58 -3.44 15.16
CA ALA A 5 -12.24 -3.85 15.49
C ALA A 5 -11.30 -3.18 14.48
N ASN A 6 -10.43 -2.30 14.99
CA ASN A 6 -9.32 -1.63 14.30
C ASN A 6 -8.91 -2.38 13.03
N SER A 7 -9.24 -1.85 11.85
CA SER A 7 -9.03 -2.56 10.59
C SER A 7 -7.55 -2.83 10.27
N GLY A 8 -6.58 -2.43 11.11
CA GLY A 8 -5.17 -2.77 10.96
C GLY A 8 -4.50 -2.16 9.72
N HIS A 9 -5.21 -1.24 9.06
CA HIS A 9 -4.73 -0.52 7.90
C HIS A 9 -4.15 0.83 8.33
N PHE A 10 -3.00 1.15 7.77
CA PHE A 10 -2.26 2.37 7.97
C PHE A 10 -2.15 3.09 6.63
N ARG A 11 -2.04 4.41 6.70
CA ARG A 11 -1.84 5.24 5.52
C ARG A 11 -0.51 5.96 5.63
N THR A 12 0.29 5.90 4.58
CA THR A 12 1.51 6.69 4.43
C THR A 12 1.39 7.55 3.19
N ALA A 13 1.84 8.80 3.25
CA ALA A 13 1.80 9.73 2.13
C ALA A 13 3.17 10.40 1.92
N VAL A 14 3.55 10.58 0.66
CA VAL A 14 4.76 11.29 0.23
C VAL A 14 4.39 12.14 -0.98
N GLY A 15 4.41 13.46 -0.82
CA GLY A 15 3.98 14.40 -1.86
C GLY A 15 2.55 14.10 -2.35
N PRO A 16 2.32 13.97 -3.67
CA PRO A 16 0.99 13.69 -4.24
C PRO A 16 0.55 12.23 -4.09
N SER A 17 1.46 11.34 -3.65
CA SER A 17 1.25 9.90 -3.59
C SER A 17 0.92 9.42 -2.18
N SER A 18 0.04 8.44 -2.06
CA SER A 18 -0.21 7.76 -0.79
C SER A 18 -0.52 6.28 -0.96
N ALA A 19 -0.11 5.49 0.03
CA ALA A 19 -0.38 4.07 0.10
C ALA A 19 -1.12 3.73 1.38
N TRP A 20 -2.14 2.88 1.25
CA TRP A 20 -2.71 2.17 2.39
C TRP A 20 -2.08 0.79 2.47
N TRP A 21 -1.70 0.40 3.67
CA TRP A 21 -0.99 -0.84 3.92
C TRP A 21 -1.40 -1.45 5.26
N ARG A 22 -1.19 -2.74 5.43
CA ARG A 22 -1.45 -3.46 6.69
C ARG A 22 -0.27 -4.36 7.03
N VAL A 23 -0.23 -4.82 8.27
CA VAL A 23 0.70 -5.88 8.69
C VAL A 23 -0.06 -7.20 8.65
N ALA A 24 0.40 -8.13 7.83
CA ALA A 24 -0.17 -9.47 7.69
C ALA A 24 0.79 -10.53 8.24
N GLY A 25 0.24 -11.54 8.93
CA GLY A 25 1.00 -12.64 9.51
C GLY A 25 2.13 -12.18 10.44
N ARG A 26 3.30 -12.82 10.33
CA ARG A 26 4.53 -12.52 11.09
C ARG A 26 5.26 -11.33 10.48
N GLU A 27 4.73 -10.11 10.59
CA GLU A 27 5.43 -8.85 10.25
C GLU A 27 5.58 -8.51 8.75
N ARG A 28 4.79 -9.14 7.87
CA ARG A 28 4.81 -8.78 6.44
C ARG A 28 3.96 -7.54 6.18
N VAL A 29 4.52 -6.53 5.53
CA VAL A 29 3.76 -5.36 5.05
C VAL A 29 3.10 -5.70 3.71
N GLU A 30 1.78 -5.51 3.64
CA GLU A 30 0.97 -5.67 2.45
C GLU A 30 0.38 -4.34 2.01
N ILE A 31 0.49 -4.03 0.72
CA ILE A 31 -0.08 -2.81 0.13
C ILE A 31 -1.50 -3.12 -0.36
N THR A 32 -2.46 -2.34 0.11
CA THR A 32 -3.89 -2.55 -0.17
C THR A 32 -4.44 -1.50 -1.13
N HIS A 33 -3.96 -0.25 -1.03
CA HIS A 33 -4.37 0.82 -1.92
C HIS A 33 -3.18 1.68 -2.28
N LEU A 34 -3.17 2.17 -3.51
CA LEU A 34 -2.23 3.18 -3.98
C LEU A 34 -3.01 4.32 -4.61
N THR A 35 -2.57 5.55 -4.36
CA THR A 35 -3.11 6.75 -4.98
C THR A 35 -1.99 7.68 -5.38
N ASP A 36 -2.11 8.29 -6.55
CA ASP A 36 -1.26 9.36 -7.06
C ASP A 36 -2.16 10.47 -7.62
N ARG A 37 -2.18 11.63 -6.97
CA ARG A 37 -3.07 12.74 -7.33
C ARG A 37 -2.62 13.51 -8.57
N GLU A 38 -1.41 13.27 -9.07
CA GLU A 38 -0.87 13.97 -10.24
C GLU A 38 -0.92 13.10 -11.48
N LYS A 39 -0.66 11.80 -11.33
CA LYS A 39 -0.57 10.87 -12.47
C LYS A 39 -1.64 9.80 -12.38
N ALA A 40 -2.13 9.38 -13.54
CA ALA A 40 -2.98 8.20 -13.60
C ALA A 40 -2.15 6.96 -13.21
N VAL A 41 -2.69 6.13 -12.32
CA VAL A 41 -2.01 4.88 -11.94
C VAL A 41 -2.16 3.88 -13.09
N ASN A 42 -1.03 3.51 -13.70
CA ASN A 42 -1.01 2.51 -14.75
C ASN A 42 -1.29 1.12 -14.15
N THR A 43 -2.44 0.55 -14.50
CA THR A 43 -2.86 -0.76 -14.01
C THR A 43 -2.22 -1.92 -14.76
N GLU A 44 -1.64 -1.69 -15.93
CA GLU A 44 -0.97 -2.73 -16.74
C GLU A 44 0.29 -3.27 -16.05
N SER A 45 0.94 -2.45 -15.22
CA SER A 45 2.08 -2.86 -14.40
C SER A 45 1.72 -3.92 -13.34
N PHE A 46 0.42 -4.21 -13.13
CA PHE A 46 -0.07 -5.17 -12.14
C PHE A 46 -0.48 -6.52 -12.74
N VAL A 47 0.05 -6.93 -13.89
CA VAL A 47 -0.35 -8.15 -14.64
C VAL A 47 -0.51 -9.43 -13.79
N ASN A 48 0.22 -9.56 -12.69
CA ASN A 48 0.17 -10.73 -11.80
C ASN A 48 -0.71 -10.55 -10.54
N PHE A 49 -1.40 -9.43 -10.40
CA PHE A 49 -2.24 -9.10 -9.24
C PHE A 49 -3.63 -8.69 -9.69
N ARG A 50 -4.66 -9.18 -9.01
CA ARG A 50 -6.02 -8.65 -9.20
C ARG A 50 -6.09 -7.26 -8.59
N VAL A 51 -6.33 -6.27 -9.45
CA VAL A 51 -6.43 -4.86 -9.07
C VAL A 51 -7.74 -4.28 -9.57
N THR A 52 -8.43 -3.56 -8.70
CA THR A 52 -9.61 -2.77 -9.06
C THR A 52 -9.21 -1.30 -9.13
N ARG A 53 -9.50 -0.66 -10.26
CA ARG A 53 -9.37 0.79 -10.35
C ARG A 53 -10.47 1.45 -9.51
N TYR A 54 -10.08 2.23 -8.51
CA TYR A 54 -11.01 3.00 -7.65
C TYR A 54 -11.31 4.37 -8.25
N SER A 55 -10.30 4.99 -8.88
CA SER A 55 -10.42 6.25 -9.62
C SER A 55 -9.34 6.33 -10.70
N CYS A 56 -9.31 7.37 -11.53
CA CYS A 56 -8.18 7.63 -12.43
C CYS A 56 -6.83 7.69 -11.68
N HIS A 57 -6.86 8.15 -10.43
CA HIS A 57 -5.70 8.41 -9.58
C HIS A 57 -5.42 7.31 -8.56
N GLY A 58 -6.22 6.24 -8.50
CA GLY A 58 -6.12 5.29 -7.41
C GLY A 58 -6.61 3.90 -7.72
N VAL A 59 -5.94 2.93 -7.11
CA VAL A 59 -6.19 1.50 -7.28
C VAL A 59 -6.28 0.82 -5.94
N VAL A 60 -7.09 -0.23 -5.88
CA VAL A 60 -7.19 -1.17 -4.76
C VAL A 60 -6.67 -2.52 -5.22
N PHE A 61 -5.79 -3.12 -4.44
CA PHE A 61 -5.29 -4.47 -4.66
C PHE A 61 -6.24 -5.46 -4.00
N ILE A 62 -6.88 -6.33 -4.79
CA ILE A 62 -7.66 -7.46 -4.28
C ILE A 62 -6.68 -8.52 -3.76
N ASP A 63 -5.68 -8.84 -4.58
CA ASP A 63 -4.53 -9.63 -4.17
C ASP A 63 -3.43 -8.66 -3.76
N THR A 64 -3.17 -8.55 -2.46
CA THR A 64 -2.29 -7.50 -1.93
C THR A 64 -0.81 -7.87 -2.12
N PRO A 65 -0.02 -7.10 -2.90
CA PRO A 65 1.41 -7.33 -3.01
C PRO A 65 2.10 -7.07 -1.65
N SER A 66 3.18 -7.81 -1.37
CA SER A 66 4.09 -7.40 -0.30
C SER A 66 4.73 -6.05 -0.63
N LEU A 67 5.27 -5.37 0.37
CA LEU A 67 6.05 -4.16 0.15
C LEU A 67 7.22 -4.37 -0.84
N ALA A 68 7.91 -5.52 -0.77
CA ALA A 68 8.98 -5.86 -1.70
C ALA A 68 8.47 -6.05 -3.15
N GLN A 69 7.30 -6.69 -3.31
CA GLN A 69 6.67 -6.85 -4.61
C GLN A 69 6.19 -5.50 -5.16
N ALA A 70 5.56 -4.66 -4.33
CA ALA A 70 5.16 -3.31 -4.71
C ALA A 70 6.37 -2.47 -5.16
N HIS A 71 7.49 -2.57 -4.46
CA HIS A 71 8.73 -1.91 -4.84
C HIS A 71 9.23 -2.32 -6.22
N SER A 72 9.21 -3.63 -6.52
CA SER A 72 9.62 -4.16 -7.83
C SER A 72 8.66 -3.79 -8.96
N LEU A 73 7.34 -3.75 -8.71
CA LEU A 73 6.33 -3.43 -9.72
C LEU A 73 6.24 -1.94 -10.02
N LEU A 74 6.53 -1.13 -9.00
CA LEU A 74 6.30 0.31 -8.99
C LEU A 74 7.54 1.07 -8.50
N PRO A 75 8.69 0.92 -9.18
CA PRO A 75 9.94 1.54 -8.77
C PRO A 75 9.86 3.07 -8.74
N GLN A 76 8.99 3.68 -9.55
CA GLN A 76 8.76 5.13 -9.57
C GLN A 76 8.19 5.68 -8.25
N TYR A 77 7.59 4.82 -7.41
CA TYR A 77 7.07 5.20 -6.08
C TYR A 77 8.07 4.87 -4.95
N HIS A 78 9.37 4.71 -5.25
CA HIS A 78 10.42 4.35 -4.30
C HIS A 78 10.36 5.12 -2.97
N ALA A 79 10.23 6.45 -3.02
CA ALA A 79 10.19 7.28 -1.82
C ALA A 79 8.99 6.94 -0.91
N LEU A 80 7.84 6.60 -1.51
CA LEU A 80 6.66 6.16 -0.76
C LEU A 80 6.89 4.81 -0.09
N TRP A 81 7.56 3.86 -0.76
CA TRP A 81 7.88 2.55 -0.19
C TRP A 81 8.91 2.63 0.95
N CYS A 82 9.88 3.52 0.84
CA CYS A 82 10.80 3.84 1.94
C CYS A 82 10.05 4.41 3.15
N ALA A 83 9.15 5.35 2.92
CA ALA A 83 8.33 5.92 4.00
C ALA A 83 7.43 4.85 4.67
N VAL A 84 6.84 3.93 3.91
CA VAL A 84 6.07 2.80 4.46
C VAL A 84 6.96 1.91 5.33
N SER A 85 8.19 1.62 4.89
CA SER A 85 9.17 0.83 5.64
C SER A 85 9.60 1.50 6.95
N GLU A 86 9.80 2.82 6.92
CA GLU A 86 10.11 3.62 8.10
C GLU A 86 8.95 3.65 9.10
N GLU A 87 7.73 3.91 8.60
CA GLU A 87 6.53 3.90 9.41
C GLU A 87 6.23 2.52 10.00
N PHE A 88 6.58 1.44 9.30
CA PHE A 88 6.52 0.10 9.85
C PHE A 88 7.55 -0.10 10.98
N ARG A 89 8.82 0.28 10.78
CA ARG A 89 9.88 0.15 11.80
C ARG A 89 9.64 0.98 13.05
N ARG A 90 8.98 2.14 12.93
CA ARG A 90 8.64 3.02 14.07
C ARG A 90 7.54 2.45 14.94
N ARG A 91 6.78 1.46 14.46
CA ARG A 91 5.67 0.89 15.23
C ARG A 91 6.22 -0.08 16.26
N PRO A 92 5.78 0.03 17.53
CA PRO A 92 6.13 -0.96 18.54
C PRO A 92 5.55 -2.30 18.11
N THR A 93 6.42 -3.25 17.77
CA THR A 93 6.05 -4.66 17.67
C THR A 93 5.64 -5.10 19.07
N ARG A 94 4.34 -5.20 19.33
CA ARG A 94 3.84 -5.85 20.55
C ARG A 94 4.31 -7.30 20.49
N ARG A 95 5.40 -7.58 21.20
CA ARG A 95 5.83 -8.92 21.59
C ARG A 95 4.89 -9.49 22.63
#